data_AF-A0AB35YQK9-F1
#
_entry.id   AF-A0AB35YQK9-F1
#
_cell.length_a   1.000
_cell.length_b   1.000
_cell.length_c   1.000
_cell.angle_alpha   90.00
_cell.angle_beta   90.00
_cell.angle_gamma   90.00
#
_symmetry.space_group_name_H-M   'P 1'
#
loop_
_entity.id
_entity.type
_entity.pdbx_description
1 polymer ?
#
loop_
_entity_poly.entity_id
_entity_poly.type
_entity_poly.pdbx_seq_one_letter_code
_entity_poly.pdbx_strand_id
1 'polypeptide(L)'
;MSKPTNCITVAEARQLQDNWVATRAVDIERSMGSVDTREFLFSVAELEQFLNYVKAGSGSLNPGIRVYFGAYDNDTTDKATVFLAPTLGVTSGAANDYSLEPLNKGINGWPPKNY
;
A
#
# COMPACT_ATOMS: atom_id res chain seq x y z
N MET A 1 17.87 -13.67 10.12
CA MET A 1 17.46 -12.31 10.54
C MET A 1 16.45 -12.44 11.67
N SER A 2 16.44 -11.50 12.63
CA SER A 2 15.42 -11.44 13.68
C SER A 2 14.12 -10.82 13.15
N LYS A 3 12.99 -11.14 13.79
CA LYS A 3 11.69 -10.51 13.53
C LYS A 3 11.79 -9.00 13.79
N PRO A 4 11.35 -8.12 12.87
CA PRO A 4 11.27 -6.68 13.13
C PRO A 4 10.40 -6.37 14.34
N THR A 5 10.77 -5.32 15.09
CA THR A 5 10.12 -4.94 16.36
C THR A 5 8.71 -4.40 16.18
N ASN A 6 8.39 -3.89 14.99
CA ASN A 6 7.10 -3.30 14.62
C ASN A 6 6.13 -4.28 13.95
N CYS A 7 6.46 -5.57 13.87
CA CYS A 7 5.54 -6.58 13.34
C CYS A 7 4.44 -6.92 14.36
N ILE A 8 3.18 -6.68 13.99
CA ILE A 8 1.99 -7.10 14.74
C ILE A 8 1.76 -8.62 14.67
N THR A 9 0.85 -9.13 15.50
CA THR A 9 0.40 -10.53 15.47
C THR A 9 -0.61 -10.77 14.35
N VAL A 10 -0.77 -12.04 13.96
CA VAL A 10 -1.79 -12.45 12.96
C VAL A 10 -3.20 -12.12 13.45
N ALA A 11 -3.47 -12.25 14.74
CA ALA A 11 -4.77 -11.93 15.32
C ALA A 11 -5.08 -10.43 15.25
N GLU A 12 -4.11 -9.57 15.54
CA GLU A 12 -4.26 -8.11 15.41
C GLU A 12 -4.50 -7.71 13.94
N ALA A 13 -3.77 -8.30 13.00
CA ALA A 13 -3.96 -8.04 11.57
C ALA A 13 -5.36 -8.46 11.08
N ARG A 14 -5.85 -9.64 11.52
CA ARG A 14 -7.22 -10.11 11.23
C ARG A 14 -8.27 -9.14 11.78
N GLN A 15 -8.15 -8.74 13.05
CA GLN A 15 -9.08 -7.80 13.67
C GLN A 15 -9.11 -6.44 12.96
N LEU A 16 -7.96 -5.93 12.52
CA LEU A 16 -7.88 -4.68 11.76
C LEU A 16 -8.60 -4.80 10.41
N GLN A 17 -8.43 -5.93 9.71
CA GLN A 17 -9.11 -6.15 8.43
C GLN A 17 -10.62 -6.36 8.64
N ASP A 18 -11.04 -7.14 9.63
CA ASP A 18 -12.45 -7.32 9.99
C ASP A 18 -13.12 -5.97 10.29
N ASN A 19 -12.46 -5.10 11.06
CA ASN A 19 -12.96 -3.75 11.34
C ASN A 19 -13.10 -2.91 10.06
N TRP A 20 -12.14 -3.01 9.13
CA TRP A 20 -12.21 -2.29 7.85
C TRP A 20 -13.40 -2.76 7.01
N VAL A 21 -13.61 -4.08 6.90
CA VAL A 21 -14.75 -4.68 6.19
C VAL A 21 -16.07 -4.27 6.82
N ALA A 22 -16.18 -4.32 8.14
CA ALA A 22 -17.40 -3.99 8.87
C ALA A 22 -17.74 -2.49 8.88
N THR A 23 -16.81 -1.62 8.48
CA THR A 23 -17.01 -0.15 8.53
C THR A 23 -16.81 0.51 7.17
N ARG A 24 -15.57 0.60 6.67
CA ARG A 24 -15.25 1.37 5.45
C ARG A 24 -15.75 0.68 4.19
N ALA A 25 -15.60 -0.65 4.10
CA ALA A 25 -16.07 -1.38 2.92
C ALA A 25 -17.60 -1.24 2.75
N VAL A 26 -18.37 -1.22 3.84
CA VAL A 26 -19.83 -1.06 3.80
C VAL A 26 -20.25 0.20 3.04
N ASP A 27 -19.63 1.34 3.35
CA ASP A 27 -20.01 2.62 2.73
C ASP A 27 -19.45 2.75 1.31
N ILE A 28 -18.20 2.31 1.09
CA ILE A 28 -17.56 2.32 -0.24
C ILE A 28 -18.35 1.44 -1.21
N GLU A 29 -18.58 0.18 -0.86
CA GLU A 29 -19.22 -0.80 -1.75
C GLU A 29 -20.70 -0.43 -2.01
N ARG A 30 -21.39 0.14 -1.02
CA ARG A 30 -22.73 0.70 -1.22
C ARG A 30 -22.73 1.83 -2.24
N SER A 31 -21.78 2.76 -2.13
CA SER A 31 -21.66 3.90 -3.06
C SER A 31 -21.26 3.47 -4.47
N MET A 32 -20.37 2.49 -4.57
CA MET A 32 -19.89 1.94 -5.85
C MET A 32 -20.88 0.96 -6.49
N GLY A 33 -21.86 0.45 -5.73
CA GLY A 33 -22.78 -0.60 -6.17
C GLY A 33 -22.09 -1.94 -6.44
N SER A 34 -20.84 -2.11 -6.01
CA SER A 34 -20.02 -3.30 -6.23
C SER A 34 -18.97 -3.46 -5.13
N VAL A 35 -18.47 -4.68 -4.94
CA VAL A 35 -17.33 -4.94 -4.04
C VAL A 35 -16.11 -4.18 -4.55
N ASP A 36 -15.25 -3.72 -3.65
CA ASP A 36 -14.01 -3.01 -4.02
C ASP A 36 -12.76 -3.79 -3.60
N THR A 37 -11.64 -3.52 -4.24
CA THR A 37 -10.35 -4.12 -3.89
C THR A 37 -9.86 -3.58 -2.55
N ARG A 38 -9.36 -4.47 -1.69
CA ARG A 38 -8.83 -4.13 -0.36
C ARG A 38 -7.56 -4.87 0.03
N GLU A 39 -6.97 -5.61 -0.90
CA GLU A 39 -5.72 -6.31 -0.72
C GLU A 39 -4.88 -6.16 -1.98
N PHE A 40 -3.60 -5.93 -1.78
CA PHE A 40 -2.64 -5.54 -2.81
C PHE A 40 -1.39 -6.38 -2.61
N LEU A 41 -1.12 -7.28 -3.55
CA LEU A 41 0.00 -8.19 -3.48
C LEU A 41 1.19 -7.63 -4.23
N PHE A 42 2.31 -7.52 -3.54
CA PHE A 42 3.62 -7.32 -4.14
C PHE A 42 4.52 -8.51 -3.80
N SER A 43 5.30 -8.97 -4.76
CA SER A 43 6.37 -9.93 -4.54
C SER A 43 7.48 -9.33 -3.68
N VAL A 44 8.17 -10.17 -2.92
CA VAL A 44 9.33 -9.71 -2.13
C VAL A 44 10.41 -9.15 -3.05
N ALA A 45 10.67 -9.80 -4.19
CA ALA A 45 11.70 -9.38 -5.14
C ALA A 45 11.43 -7.99 -5.74
N GLU A 46 10.18 -7.66 -6.09
CA GLU A 46 9.87 -6.33 -6.62
C GLU A 46 9.97 -5.24 -5.55
N LEU A 47 9.58 -5.55 -4.30
CA LEU A 47 9.75 -4.63 -3.18
C LEU A 47 11.23 -4.40 -2.90
N GLU A 48 12.06 -5.44 -2.92
CA GLU A 48 13.52 -5.31 -2.78
C GLU A 48 14.11 -4.45 -3.91
N GLN A 49 13.71 -4.69 -5.16
CA GLN A 49 14.13 -3.88 -6.30
C GLN A 49 13.74 -2.41 -6.12
N PHE A 50 12.49 -2.15 -5.71
CA PHE A 50 12.00 -0.79 -5.49
C PHE A 50 12.74 -0.09 -4.35
N LEU A 51 12.98 -0.78 -3.23
CA LEU A 51 13.76 -0.25 -2.11
C LEU A 51 15.21 0.07 -2.52
N ASN A 52 15.81 -0.74 -3.40
CA ASN A 52 17.14 -0.46 -3.94
C ASN A 52 17.14 0.78 -4.84
N TYR A 53 16.15 0.91 -5.73
CA TYR A 53 15.94 2.10 -6.55
C TYR A 53 15.81 3.36 -5.69
N VAL A 54 14.98 3.33 -4.64
CA VAL A 54 14.81 4.47 -3.72
C VAL A 54 16.10 4.83 -3.02
N LYS A 55 16.83 3.84 -2.46
CA LYS A 55 18.10 4.09 -1.77
C LYS A 55 19.15 4.69 -2.71
N ALA A 56 19.24 4.20 -3.94
CA ALA A 56 20.17 4.74 -4.93
C ALA A 56 19.85 6.19 -5.31
N GLY A 57 18.56 6.53 -5.41
CA GLY A 57 18.08 7.88 -5.73
C GLY A 57 18.17 8.88 -4.56
N SER A 58 18.19 8.40 -3.32
CA SER A 58 18.09 9.24 -2.12
C SER A 58 19.41 9.88 -1.65
N GLY A 59 20.53 9.56 -2.30
CA GLY A 59 21.85 10.07 -1.91
C GLY A 59 22.19 9.76 -0.46
N SER A 60 22.49 10.78 0.35
CA SER A 60 22.81 10.65 1.78
C SER A 60 21.61 10.76 2.72
N LEU A 61 20.39 10.88 2.18
CA LEU A 61 19.17 10.97 2.99
C LEU A 61 18.82 9.62 3.61
N ASN A 62 17.95 9.64 4.60
CA ASN A 62 17.35 8.45 5.19
C ASN A 62 15.90 8.30 4.70
N PRO A 63 15.67 7.74 3.50
CA PRO A 63 14.34 7.72 2.91
C PRO A 63 13.40 6.77 3.63
N GLY A 64 12.11 7.09 3.57
CA GLY A 64 11.03 6.20 3.92
C GLY A 64 10.23 5.77 2.69
N ILE A 65 9.25 4.90 2.93
CA ILE A 65 8.21 4.56 1.96
C ILE A 65 6.87 4.92 2.58
N ARG A 66 6.09 5.76 1.90
CA ARG A 66 4.72 6.11 2.26
C ARG A 66 3.75 5.38 1.36
N VAL A 67 2.74 4.75 1.95
CA VAL A 67 1.67 4.08 1.20
C VAL A 67 0.47 4.99 1.13
N TYR A 68 -0.01 5.26 -0.09
CA TYR A 68 -1.23 6.01 -0.34
C TYR A 68 -2.32 5.08 -0.84
N PHE A 69 -3.54 5.28 -0.37
CA PHE A 69 -4.72 4.78 -1.09
C PHE A 69 -4.91 5.59 -2.36
N GLY A 70 -5.22 4.91 -3.45
CA GLY A 70 -5.63 5.49 -4.72
C GLY A 70 -6.82 4.70 -5.28
N ALA A 71 -7.32 5.14 -6.42
CA ALA A 71 -8.30 4.40 -7.19
C ALA A 71 -7.95 4.54 -8.67
N TYR A 72 -8.25 3.50 -9.43
CA TYR A 72 -8.39 3.65 -10.86
C TYR A 72 -9.75 4.29 -11.15
N ASP A 73 -9.80 5.11 -12.19
CA ASP A 73 -11.04 5.67 -12.73
C ASP A 73 -10.84 5.79 -14.24
N ASN A 74 -10.88 4.64 -14.90
CA ASN A 74 -10.66 4.54 -16.33
C ASN A 74 -11.55 3.45 -16.94
N ASP A 75 -11.59 3.39 -18.27
CA ASP A 75 -12.47 2.49 -19.02
C ASP A 75 -12.31 1.00 -18.69
N THR A 76 -11.19 0.61 -18.07
CA THR A 76 -10.89 -0.79 -17.74
C THR A 76 -11.21 -1.18 -16.30
N THR A 77 -11.14 -0.22 -15.35
CA THR A 77 -11.40 -0.49 -13.93
C THR A 77 -11.58 0.82 -13.15
N ASP A 78 -12.49 0.77 -12.18
CA ASP A 78 -12.83 1.83 -11.21
C ASP A 78 -12.42 1.47 -9.77
N LYS A 79 -11.57 0.44 -9.62
CA LYS A 79 -11.28 -0.18 -8.32
C LYS A 79 -10.19 0.55 -7.55
N ALA A 80 -10.24 0.43 -6.23
CA ALA A 80 -9.18 0.92 -5.34
C ALA A 80 -7.82 0.27 -5.64
N THR A 81 -6.76 1.03 -5.36
CA THR A 81 -5.37 0.59 -5.42
C THR A 81 -4.56 1.22 -4.28
N VAL A 82 -3.30 0.82 -4.13
CA VAL A 82 -2.32 1.56 -3.36
C VAL A 82 -1.08 1.83 -4.19
N PHE A 83 -0.39 2.92 -3.89
CA PHE A 83 0.95 3.13 -4.41
C PHE A 83 1.94 3.48 -3.30
N LEU A 84 3.18 3.03 -3.49
CA LEU A 84 4.29 3.22 -2.59
C LEU A 84 5.14 4.39 -3.10
N ALA A 85 5.14 5.49 -2.36
CA ALA A 85 5.88 6.71 -2.68
C ALA A 85 7.15 6.83 -1.83
N PRO A 86 8.31 7.12 -2.44
CA PRO A 86 9.52 7.45 -1.70
C PRO A 86 9.36 8.75 -0.90
N THR A 87 10.05 8.88 0.22
CA THR A 87 10.07 10.11 1.03
C THR A 87 11.49 10.58 1.31
N LEU A 88 11.68 11.89 1.50
CA LEU A 88 12.98 12.49 1.83
C LEU A 88 13.44 12.19 3.28
N GLY A 89 12.61 11.51 4.07
CA GLY A 89 12.83 11.25 5.49
C GLY A 89 11.76 10.33 6.09
N VAL A 90 11.96 9.93 7.35
CA VAL A 90 11.05 9.01 8.08
C VAL A 90 10.23 9.68 9.21
N THR A 91 10.25 11.01 9.28
CA THR A 91 9.46 11.76 10.26
C THR A 91 8.04 12.04 9.73
N SER A 92 7.09 12.32 10.62
CA SER A 92 5.70 12.61 10.21
C SER A 92 5.58 13.78 9.24
N GLY A 93 6.50 14.75 9.29
CA GLY A 93 6.52 15.91 8.39
C GLY A 93 7.39 15.73 7.14
N ALA A 94 8.00 14.55 6.93
CA ALA A 94 8.83 14.31 5.76
C ALA A 94 8.02 14.44 4.47
N ALA A 95 8.54 15.17 3.50
CA ALA A 95 7.92 15.27 2.18
C ALA A 95 8.10 13.98 1.38
N ASN A 96 7.21 13.75 0.41
CA ASN A 96 7.48 12.77 -0.64
C ASN A 96 8.67 13.25 -1.46
N ASP A 97 9.46 12.30 -1.95
CA ASP A 97 10.48 12.58 -2.95
C ASP A 97 9.86 12.43 -4.35
N TYR A 98 9.55 13.57 -4.97
CA TYR A 98 8.97 13.62 -6.31
C TYR A 98 10.01 13.49 -7.42
N SER A 99 11.31 13.37 -7.09
CA SER A 99 12.35 13.06 -8.08
C SER A 99 12.41 11.58 -8.44
N LEU A 100 11.72 10.73 -7.66
CA LEU A 100 11.66 9.28 -7.84
C LEU A 100 10.23 8.83 -8.11
N GLU A 101 10.06 7.83 -8.98
CA GLU A 101 8.75 7.31 -9.34
C GLU A 101 8.16 6.41 -8.24
N PRO A 102 6.83 6.45 -8.02
CA PRO A 102 6.14 5.55 -7.10
C PRO A 102 5.83 4.18 -7.73
N LEU A 103 5.69 3.14 -6.89
CA LEU A 103 5.30 1.79 -7.30
C LEU A 103 3.80 1.53 -7.06
N ASN A 104 3.05 1.12 -8.09
CA ASN A 104 1.59 0.82 -8.03
C ASN A 104 1.21 -0.47 -8.79
N LYS A 105 2.17 -1.21 -9.36
CA LYS A 105 1.87 -2.33 -10.28
C LYS A 105 1.68 -3.69 -9.57
N GLY A 106 1.13 -3.66 -8.36
CA GLY A 106 0.82 -4.88 -7.60
C GLY A 106 -0.30 -5.70 -8.24
N ILE A 107 -0.42 -6.96 -7.80
CA ILE A 107 -1.50 -7.86 -8.20
C ILE A 107 -2.66 -7.69 -7.23
N ASN A 108 -3.87 -7.50 -7.76
CA ASN A 108 -5.09 -7.33 -6.96
C ASN A 108 -6.00 -8.54 -7.16
N GLY A 109 -6.61 -9.04 -6.10
CA GLY A 109 -7.58 -10.12 -6.15
C GLY A 109 -9.00 -9.62 -6.43
N TRP A 110 -9.69 -10.40 -7.28
CA TRP A 110 -11.11 -10.22 -7.54
C TRP A 110 -11.83 -11.58 -7.51
N PRO A 111 -12.72 -11.84 -6.53
CA PRO A 111 -13.07 -10.98 -5.39
C PRO A 111 -11.89 -10.78 -4.43
N PRO A 112 -11.91 -9.72 -3.59
CA PRO A 112 -10.86 -9.50 -2.61
C PRO A 112 -10.81 -10.63 -1.58
N LYS A 113 -9.60 -10.99 -1.15
CA LYS A 113 -9.39 -11.98 -0.09
C LYS A 113 -9.48 -11.32 1.30
N ASN A 114 -10.13 -11.98 2.25
CA ASN A 114 -9.99 -11.60 3.65
C ASN A 114 -8.63 -12.05 4.17
N TYR A 115 -8.09 -11.28 5.10
CA TYR A 115 -6.88 -11.63 5.83
C TYR A 115 -7.17 -12.80 6.78
#